data_AF-A0A9E5R372-F1
#
_entry.id   AF-A0A9E5R372-F1
#
_cell.length_a   1.000
_cell.length_b   1.000
_cell.length_c   1.000
_cell.angle_alpha   90.00
_cell.angle_beta   90.00
_cell.angle_gamma   90.00
#
_symmetry.space_group_name_H-M   'P 1'
#
loop_
_entity.id
_entity.type
_entity.pdbx_description
1 polymer ?
#
loop_
_entity_poly.entity_id
_entity_poly.type
_entity_poly.pdbx_seq_one_letter_code
_entity_poly.pdbx_strand_id
1 'polypeptide(L)'
;MVIFGPGQGTRLSPQAQISLITGSPGKDLYTLFGHSGLRVYDPATRMDIMFNYGTFDFDTPNFYLKFVRGRLDYFLSISDYPSFVEFYTRSGRAVYEQVLRLSPPQKEKLFAYLQENYKQENRFYRYDFFL
;
A
#
# COMPACT_ATOMS: atom_id res chain seq x y z
N MET A 1 5.24 6.64 -13.51
CA MET A 1 5.88 7.68 -12.68
C MET A 1 4.78 8.41 -11.92
N VAL A 2 4.56 8.08 -10.65
CA VAL A 2 3.61 8.82 -9.80
C VAL A 2 4.38 10.05 -9.28
N ILE A 3 4.15 11.20 -9.90
CA ILE A 3 4.81 12.45 -9.49
C ILE A 3 4.05 13.01 -8.30
N PHE A 4 4.65 12.93 -7.11
CA PHE A 4 4.31 13.85 -6.03
C PHE A 4 5.35 14.95 -6.03
N GLY A 5 4.97 16.14 -6.51
CA GLY A 5 5.80 17.33 -6.33
C GLY A 5 5.87 17.68 -4.84
N PRO A 6 7.04 18.02 -4.29
CA PRO A 6 7.11 18.51 -2.93
C PRO A 6 6.39 19.86 -2.85
N GLY A 7 5.41 19.98 -1.94
CA GLY A 7 5.00 21.30 -1.42
C GLY A 7 3.63 21.86 -1.81
N GLN A 8 2.68 21.11 -2.36
CA GLN A 8 1.27 21.54 -2.36
C GLN A 8 0.37 20.42 -1.85
N GLY A 9 -0.25 20.66 -0.69
CA GLY A 9 -1.25 19.77 -0.09
C GLY A 9 -2.38 19.54 -1.08
N THR A 10 -2.31 18.42 -1.80
CA THR A 10 -3.37 18.01 -2.71
C THR A 10 -4.53 17.57 -1.84
N ARG A 11 -5.48 18.48 -1.64
CA ARG A 11 -6.70 18.21 -0.89
C ARG A 11 -7.54 17.20 -1.68
N LEU A 12 -8.11 16.21 -0.99
CA LEU A 12 -9.03 15.28 -1.63
C LEU A 12 -10.32 15.97 -2.06
N SER A 13 -10.83 15.62 -3.22
CA SER A 13 -12.14 16.10 -3.65
C SER A 13 -13.26 15.46 -2.80
N PRO A 14 -14.47 16.04 -2.79
CA PRO A 14 -15.64 15.40 -2.20
C PRO A 14 -15.96 14.01 -2.80
N GLN A 15 -15.52 13.75 -4.03
CA GLN A 15 -15.70 12.47 -4.73
C GLN A 15 -14.69 11.40 -4.33
N ALA A 16 -13.65 11.77 -3.56
CA ALA A 16 -12.60 10.83 -3.18
C ALA A 16 -13.12 9.68 -2.33
N GLN A 17 -12.55 8.50 -2.54
CA GLN A 17 -12.79 7.28 -1.77
C GLN A 17 -11.47 6.73 -1.26
N ILE A 18 -11.51 6.18 -0.04
CA ILE A 18 -10.40 5.42 0.51
C ILE A 18 -10.93 4.02 0.80
N SER A 19 -10.26 3.01 0.28
CA SER A 19 -10.66 1.62 0.41
C SER A 19 -9.52 0.78 0.98
N LEU A 20 -9.86 -0.21 1.79
CA LEU A 20 -8.93 -1.32 2.08
C LEU A 20 -9.02 -2.30 0.91
N ILE A 21 -7.89 -2.55 0.26
CA ILE A 21 -7.76 -3.54 -0.80
C ILE A 21 -7.04 -4.74 -0.24
N THR A 22 -7.61 -5.92 -0.41
CA THR A 22 -7.01 -7.18 0.03
C THR A 22 -6.81 -8.11 -1.15
N GLY A 23 -5.57 -8.47 -1.40
CA GLY A 23 -5.19 -9.51 -2.34
C GLY A 23 -5.17 -10.87 -1.64
N SER A 24 -5.86 -11.86 -2.21
CA SER A 24 -5.92 -13.22 -1.66
C SER A 24 -4.55 -13.91 -1.57
N PRO A 25 -4.36 -14.91 -0.70
CA PRO A 25 -3.12 -15.69 -0.58
C PRO A 25 -2.56 -16.24 -1.90
N GLY A 26 -1.25 -16.43 -1.93
CA GLY A 26 -0.51 -17.06 -3.03
C GLY A 26 0.28 -18.29 -2.56
N LYS A 27 1.03 -18.90 -3.48
CA LYS A 27 1.81 -20.12 -3.22
C LYS A 27 3.22 -19.84 -2.68
N ASP A 28 3.73 -18.64 -2.90
CA ASP A 28 5.06 -18.25 -2.43
C ASP A 28 5.02 -17.87 -0.95
N LEU A 29 6.10 -18.15 -0.22
CA LEU A 29 6.23 -17.91 1.22
C LEU A 29 5.80 -16.49 1.64
N TYR A 30 6.21 -15.48 0.87
CA TYR A 30 5.93 -14.07 1.15
C TYR A 30 4.49 -13.66 0.79
N THR A 31 3.71 -14.53 0.16
CA THR A 31 2.32 -14.31 -0.25
C THR A 31 1.32 -15.20 0.48
N LEU A 32 1.77 -16.08 1.38
CA LEU A 32 0.93 -17.09 2.03
C LEU A 32 -0.27 -16.51 2.78
N PHE A 33 -0.17 -15.29 3.27
CA PHE A 33 -1.25 -14.61 4.01
C PHE A 33 -1.97 -13.56 3.16
N GLY A 34 -1.65 -13.45 1.87
CA GLY A 34 -2.14 -12.39 1.01
C GLY A 34 -1.40 -11.08 1.25
N HIS A 35 -2.03 -9.97 0.89
CA HIS A 35 -1.53 -8.61 1.12
C HIS A 35 -2.71 -7.67 1.29
N SER A 36 -2.55 -6.62 2.09
CA SER A 36 -3.52 -5.54 2.14
C SER A 36 -2.85 -4.18 2.00
N GLY A 37 -3.53 -3.27 1.30
CA GLY A 37 -3.09 -1.90 1.10
C GLY A 37 -4.28 -0.95 1.12
N LEU A 38 -3.99 0.34 1.26
CA LEU A 38 -5.01 1.39 1.21
C LEU A 38 -5.03 2.01 -0.17
N ARG A 39 -6.16 1.90 -0.88
CA ARG A 39 -6.40 2.62 -2.13
C ARG A 39 -6.92 4.02 -1.82
N VAL A 40 -6.35 5.02 -2.46
CA VAL A 40 -6.89 6.38 -2.54
C VAL A 40 -7.29 6.63 -3.98
N TYR A 41 -8.60 6.76 -4.20
CA TYR A 41 -9.21 7.03 -5.49
C TYR A 41 -9.88 8.40 -5.47
N ASP A 42 -9.48 9.30 -6.35
CA ASP A 42 -10.12 10.60 -6.53
C ASP A 42 -10.26 10.92 -8.04
N PRO A 43 -11.47 10.80 -8.60
CA PRO A 43 -11.70 11.02 -10.02
C PRO A 43 -11.52 12.49 -10.44
N ALA A 44 -11.71 13.45 -9.52
CA ALA A 44 -11.57 14.87 -9.84
C ALA A 44 -10.11 15.24 -10.13
N THR A 45 -9.17 14.54 -9.49
CA THR A 45 -7.72 14.72 -9.67
C THR A 45 -7.08 13.60 -10.49
N ARG A 46 -7.88 12.61 -10.95
CA ARG A 46 -7.42 11.39 -11.64
C ARG A 46 -6.43 10.55 -10.81
N MET A 47 -6.54 10.63 -9.49
CA MET A 47 -5.73 9.83 -8.59
C MET A 47 -6.34 8.44 -8.42
N ASP A 48 -5.53 7.40 -8.61
CA ASP A 48 -5.91 6.02 -8.32
C ASP A 48 -4.67 5.23 -7.87
N ILE A 49 -4.33 5.38 -6.60
CA ILE A 49 -3.05 4.91 -6.03
C ILE A 49 -3.28 3.97 -4.85
N MET A 50 -2.33 3.06 -4.67
CA MET A 50 -2.27 2.11 -3.57
C MET A 50 -1.10 2.44 -2.66
N PHE A 51 -1.37 2.61 -1.36
CA PHE A 51 -0.38 2.66 -0.29
C PHE A 51 -0.19 1.24 0.27
N ASN A 52 0.96 0.64 -0.04
CA ASN A 52 1.28 -0.74 0.29
C ASN A 52 2.20 -0.80 1.51
N TYR A 53 1.62 -1.18 2.64
CA TYR A 53 2.37 -1.54 3.85
C TYR A 53 2.81 -3.00 3.75
N GLY A 54 4.08 -3.27 4.02
CA GLY A 54 4.66 -4.62 3.98
C GLY A 54 5.50 -4.87 2.74
N THR A 55 5.86 -3.82 2.01
CA THR A 55 6.82 -3.95 0.90
C THR A 55 8.20 -4.20 1.49
N PHE A 56 8.98 -5.04 0.81
CA PHE A 56 10.35 -5.34 1.18
C PHE A 56 11.18 -5.45 -0.12
N ASP A 57 12.49 -5.37 0.02
CA ASP A 57 13.40 -5.49 -1.11
C ASP A 57 13.75 -6.96 -1.39
N PHE A 58 13.34 -7.47 -2.56
CA PHE A 58 13.63 -8.84 -3.00
C PHE A 58 15.12 -9.07 -3.30
N ASP A 59 15.89 -8.01 -3.58
CA ASP A 59 17.34 -8.10 -3.83
C ASP A 59 18.15 -8.20 -2.52
N THR A 60 17.47 -8.21 -1.37
CA THR A 60 18.12 -8.39 -0.07
C THR A 60 18.86 -9.74 -0.01
N PRO A 61 20.19 -9.76 0.22
CA PRO A 61 20.93 -11.00 0.34
C PRO A 61 20.37 -11.88 1.46
N ASN A 62 20.18 -13.17 1.16
CA ASN A 62 19.56 -14.17 2.05
C ASN A 62 18.10 -13.83 2.45
N PHE A 63 17.31 -13.29 1.52
CA PHE A 63 15.91 -12.91 1.70
C PHE A 63 15.09 -13.89 2.56
N TYR A 64 14.99 -15.16 2.14
CA TYR A 64 14.21 -16.17 2.87
C TYR A 64 14.69 -16.38 4.31
N LEU A 65 16.01 -16.37 4.55
CA LEU A 65 16.59 -16.53 5.89
C LEU A 65 16.30 -15.31 6.78
N LYS A 66 16.29 -14.09 6.22
CA LYS A 66 15.94 -12.86 6.94
C LYS A 66 14.43 -12.76 7.18
N PHE A 67 13.62 -13.20 6.21
CA PHE A 67 12.16 -13.28 6.31
C PHE A 67 11.74 -14.17 7.48
N VAL A 68 12.21 -15.42 7.53
CA VAL A 68 11.86 -16.36 8.63
C VAL A 68 12.44 -15.94 9.99
N ARG A 69 13.42 -15.03 10.03
CA ARG A 69 14.01 -14.49 11.26
C ARG A 69 13.40 -13.16 11.71
N GLY A 70 12.41 -12.62 10.99
CA GLY A 70 11.79 -11.33 11.30
C GLY A 70 12.75 -10.13 11.16
N ARG A 71 13.76 -10.22 10.30
CA ARG A 71 14.82 -9.20 10.15
C ARG A 71 14.78 -8.42 8.84
N LEU A 72 13.63 -8.41 8.16
CA LEU A 72 13.46 -7.59 6.96
C LEU A 72 13.05 -6.18 7.37
N ASP A 73 13.70 -5.19 6.77
CA ASP A 73 13.23 -3.81 6.81
C ASP A 73 12.08 -3.70 5.82
N TYR A 74 10.89 -3.46 6.37
CA TYR A 74 9.71 -3.22 5.56
C TYR A 74 9.62 -1.74 5.26
N PHE A 75 8.97 -1.41 4.16
CA PHE A 75 8.65 -0.04 3.85
C PHE A 75 7.28 0.13 3.23
N LEU A 76 6.75 1.34 3.42
CA LEU A 76 5.60 1.83 2.70
C LEU A 76 6.01 2.15 1.26
N SER A 77 5.35 1.52 0.30
CA SER A 77 5.49 1.83 -1.13
C SER A 77 4.18 2.35 -1.71
N ILE A 78 4.27 3.05 -2.84
CA ILE A 78 3.11 3.47 -3.62
C ILE A 78 3.16 2.81 -4.99
N SER A 79 2.03 2.27 -5.43
CA SER A 79 1.80 1.78 -6.79
C SER A 79 0.52 2.38 -7.36
N ASP A 80 0.34 2.33 -8.67
CA ASP A 80 -0.99 2.55 -9.25
C ASP A 80 -1.90 1.35 -8.96
N TYR A 81 -3.20 1.61 -8.73
CA TYR A 81 -4.17 0.55 -8.45
C TYR A 81 -4.38 -0.43 -9.61
N PRO A 82 -4.42 0.00 -10.89
CA PRO A 82 -4.55 -0.94 -12.02
C PRO A 82 -3.43 -1.99 -12.07
N SER A 83 -2.16 -1.59 -11.87
CA SER A 83 -1.03 -2.53 -11.83
C SER A 83 -1.14 -3.51 -10.66
N PHE A 84 -1.64 -3.05 -9.50
CA PHE A 84 -1.94 -3.95 -8.38
C PHE A 84 -2.95 -5.03 -8.80
N VAL A 85 -4.09 -4.63 -9.38
CA VAL A 85 -5.13 -5.58 -9.82
C VAL A 85 -4.59 -6.53 -10.88
N GLU A 86 -3.80 -6.03 -11.83
CA GLU A 86 -3.20 -6.84 -12.89
C GLU A 86 -2.28 -7.93 -12.33
N PHE A 87 -1.43 -7.61 -11.35
CA PHE A 87 -0.55 -8.58 -10.70
C PHE A 87 -1.32 -9.77 -10.08
N TYR A 88 -2.41 -9.49 -9.38
CA TYR A 88 -3.25 -10.53 -8.77
C TYR A 88 -4.03 -11.31 -9.83
N THR A 89 -4.59 -10.62 -10.82
CA THR A 89 -5.37 -11.26 -11.89
C THR A 89 -4.51 -12.22 -12.72
N ARG A 90 -3.29 -11.81 -13.10
CA ARG A 90 -2.34 -12.66 -13.84
C ARG A 90 -1.89 -13.89 -13.06
N SER A 91 -1.90 -13.83 -11.73
CA SER A 91 -1.57 -14.95 -10.86
C SER A 91 -2.78 -15.80 -10.45
N GLY A 92 -3.97 -15.53 -11.02
CA GLY A 92 -5.20 -16.26 -10.71
C GLY A 92 -5.70 -16.01 -9.28
N ARG A 93 -5.29 -14.90 -8.67
CA ARG A 93 -5.61 -14.53 -7.28
C ARG A 93 -6.70 -13.45 -7.28
N ALA A 94 -7.63 -13.57 -6.34
CA ALA A 94 -8.70 -12.60 -6.14
C ALA A 94 -8.20 -11.32 -5.47
N VAL A 95 -8.87 -10.20 -5.79
CA VAL A 95 -8.74 -8.89 -5.14
C VAL A 95 -10.10 -8.50 -4.58
N TYR A 96 -10.13 -8.10 -3.32
CA TYR A 96 -11.32 -7.63 -2.62
C TYR A 96 -11.17 -6.15 -2.28
N GLU A 97 -12.23 -5.38 -2.46
CA GLU A 97 -12.28 -3.96 -2.09
C GLU A 97 -13.32 -3.73 -0.99
N GLN A 98 -12.89 -3.07 0.09
CA GLN A 98 -13.75 -2.59 1.16
C GLN A 98 -13.66 -1.08 1.27
N VAL A 99 -14.66 -0.37 0.75
CA VAL A 99 -14.76 1.09 0.86
C VAL A 99 -14.95 1.49 2.32
N LEU A 100 -14.08 2.35 2.83
CA LEU A 100 -14.13 2.80 4.22
C LEU A 100 -15.18 3.92 4.37
N ARG A 101 -16.02 3.81 5.40
CA ARG A 101 -17.02 4.84 5.75
C ARG A 101 -16.35 5.97 6.52
N LEU A 102 -15.71 6.88 5.78
CA LEU A 102 -15.01 8.04 6.32
C LEU A 102 -15.72 9.33 5.93
N SER A 103 -15.83 10.26 6.89
CA SER A 103 -16.23 11.64 6.60
C SER A 103 -15.15 12.37 5.81
N PRO A 104 -15.46 13.48 5.11
CA PRO A 104 -14.44 14.24 4.37
C PRO A 104 -13.22 14.64 5.23
N PRO A 105 -13.37 15.17 6.47
CA PRO A 105 -12.21 15.46 7.33
C PRO A 105 -11.39 14.22 7.69
N GLN A 106 -12.03 13.05 7.85
CA GLN A 106 -11.31 11.80 8.13
C GLN A 106 -10.51 11.32 6.91
N LYS A 107 -11.05 11.46 5.69
CA LYS A 107 -10.32 11.14 4.45
C LYS A 107 -9.08 12.01 4.30
N GLU A 108 -9.21 13.32 4.51
CA GLU A 108 -8.08 14.25 4.48
C GLU A 108 -7.01 13.90 5.51
N LYS A 109 -7.43 13.63 6.76
CA LYS A 109 -6.51 13.27 7.84
C LYS A 109 -5.76 11.98 7.52
N LEU A 110 -6.45 10.96 7.01
CA LEU A 110 -5.83 9.70 6.62
C LEU A 110 -4.89 9.89 5.42
N PHE A 111 -5.29 10.65 4.41
CA PHE A 111 -4.43 10.90 3.26
C PHE A 111 -3.16 11.66 3.64
N ALA A 112 -3.28 12.71 4.46
CA ALA A 112 -2.11 13.42 4.99
C ALA A 112 -1.19 12.49 5.79
N TYR A 113 -1.74 11.59 6.59
CA TYR A 113 -0.96 10.59 7.34
C TYR A 113 -0.23 9.60 6.41
N LEU A 114 -0.89 9.14 5.34
CA LEU A 114 -0.28 8.28 4.33
C LEU A 114 0.86 8.98 3.59
N GLN A 115 0.68 10.25 3.24
CA GLN A 115 1.72 11.07 2.60
C GLN A 115 2.90 11.31 3.55
N GLU A 116 2.63 11.61 4.83
CA GLU A 116 3.67 11.79 5.85
C GLU A 116 4.50 10.52 6.02
N ASN A 117 3.85 9.36 6.14
CA ASN A 117 4.52 8.08 6.27
C ASN A 117 5.30 7.69 5.02
N TYR A 118 4.94 8.18 3.84
CA TYR A 118 5.65 7.85 2.61
C TYR A 118 6.96 8.62 2.43
N LYS A 119 7.18 9.68 3.22
CA LYS A 119 8.45 10.41 3.21
C LYS A 119 9.62 9.47 3.51
N GLN A 120 10.79 9.78 2.94
CA GLN A 120 11.96 8.90 3.01
C GLN A 120 12.37 8.58 4.45
N GLU A 121 12.24 9.56 5.35
CA GLU A 121 12.53 9.46 6.78
C GLU A 121 11.52 8.63 7.57
N ASN A 122 10.31 8.42 7.07
CA ASN A 122 9.20 7.78 7.81
C ASN A 122 8.79 6.42 7.22
N ARG A 123 9.15 6.14 5.96
CA ARG A 123 8.59 5.00 5.22
C ARG A 123 9.12 3.64 5.64
N PHE A 124 10.24 3.57 6.35
CA PHE A 124 10.86 2.32 6.78
C PHE A 124 10.45 1.96 8.20
N TYR A 125 10.09 0.71 8.43
CA TYR A 125 9.67 0.22 9.75
C TYR A 125 9.95 -1.28 9.90
N ARG A 126 10.03 -1.73 11.15
CA ARG A 126 10.22 -3.15 11.50
C ARG A 126 8.87 -3.78 11.80
N TYR A 127 8.69 -5.01 11.31
CA TYR A 127 7.52 -5.81 11.61
C TYR A 127 7.97 -7.17 12.15
N ASP A 128 7.46 -7.54 13.32
CA ASP A 128 7.69 -8.85 13.93
C ASP A 128 6.41 -9.69 13.80
N PHE A 129 6.48 -10.79 13.05
CA PHE A 129 5.34 -11.68 12.76
C PHE A 129 5.35 -12.94 13.64
N PHE A 130 6.39 -13.16 14.46
CA PHE A 130 6.69 -14.45 15.12
C PHE A 130 6.53 -14.47 16.64
N LEU A 131 5.96 -13.43 17.26
CA LEU A 131 5.78 -13.26 18.71
C LEU A 131 5.75 -14.57 19.53
#